data_AF-A0A6D0Y9J5-F1
#
_entry.id   AF-A0A6D0Y9J5-F1
#
_cell.length_a   1.000
_cell.length_b   1.000
_cell.length_c   1.000
_cell.angle_alpha   90.00
_cell.angle_beta   90.00
_cell.angle_gamma   90.00
#
_symmetry.space_group_name_H-M   'P 1'
#
loop_
_entity.id
_entity.type
_entity.pdbx_description
1 polymer ?
#
loop_
_entity_poly.entity_id
_entity_poly.type
_entity_poly.pdbx_seq_one_letter_code
_entity_poly.pdbx_strand_id
1 'polypeptide(L)'
;FLASGGNNSLLSGLLLTGLNGGPEALRDIMLRMVSGSGNTQSHGDIEGKISQCKFSVNTESLQCPSEAVRCPIILDKPEEGVFVKNSEGSLVCTLFDSVSFSHLVRDGGKHPLTREPITSSMIVSQEQCIYDQTKGNFVIKDK
;
A
#
# COMPACT_ATOMS: atom_id res chain seq x y z
N PHE A 1 29.63 -23.49 -16.05
CA PHE A 1 29.51 -24.24 -14.78
C PHE A 1 28.20 -25.01 -14.74
N LEU A 2 28.23 -26.26 -14.28
CA LEU A 2 27.04 -27.11 -14.03
C LEU A 2 26.99 -27.41 -12.52
N ALA A 3 25.84 -27.19 -11.89
CA ALA A 3 25.63 -27.55 -10.49
C ALA A 3 24.82 -28.85 -10.46
N SER A 4 25.43 -29.93 -9.99
CA SER A 4 24.74 -31.21 -9.75
C SER A 4 24.58 -31.38 -8.25
N GLY A 5 23.42 -30.98 -7.74
CA GLY A 5 23.02 -31.13 -6.35
C GLY A 5 21.51 -31.04 -6.30
N GLY A 6 20.88 -32.13 -5.87
CA GLY A 6 19.43 -32.29 -5.88
C GLY A 6 18.70 -31.12 -5.22
N ASN A 7 17.58 -30.77 -5.83
CA ASN A 7 16.62 -29.74 -5.48
C ASN A 7 16.88 -28.42 -6.21
N ASN A 8 15.92 -28.05 -7.05
CA ASN A 8 15.84 -26.84 -7.87
C ASN A 8 15.68 -25.58 -6.99
N SER A 9 16.60 -25.39 -6.03
CA SER A 9 16.54 -24.32 -5.05
C SER A 9 16.85 -22.98 -5.70
N LEU A 10 16.17 -21.93 -5.25
CA LEU A 10 16.40 -20.55 -5.68
C LEU A 10 17.89 -20.17 -5.60
N LEU A 11 18.58 -20.64 -4.55
CA LEU A 11 20.00 -20.38 -4.32
C LEU A 11 20.88 -21.03 -5.39
N SER A 12 20.57 -22.26 -5.80
CA SER A 12 21.29 -22.95 -6.89
C SER A 12 21.13 -22.20 -8.21
N GLY A 13 19.92 -21.68 -8.49
CA GLY A 13 19.63 -20.86 -9.67
C GLY A 13 20.40 -19.54 -9.68
N LEU A 14 20.48 -18.85 -8.54
CA LEU A 14 21.24 -17.61 -8.40
C LEU A 14 22.75 -17.86 -8.54
N LEU A 15 23.27 -18.91 -7.90
CA LEU A 15 24.68 -19.26 -8.00
C LEU A 15 25.09 -19.57 -9.46
N LEU A 16 24.28 -20.36 -10.18
CA LEU A 16 24.53 -20.65 -11.59
C LEU A 16 24.46 -19.40 -12.47
N THR A 17 23.52 -18.50 -12.18
CA THR A 17 23.41 -17.23 -12.92
C THR A 17 24.67 -16.39 -12.73
N GLY A 18 25.14 -16.23 -11.50
CA GLY A 18 26.36 -15.47 -11.23
C GLY A 18 27.61 -16.10 -11.84
N LEU A 19 27.75 -17.43 -11.74
CA LEU A 19 28.92 -18.15 -12.26
C LEU A 19 28.97 -18.18 -13.80
N ASN A 20 27.82 -18.24 -14.48
CA ASN A 20 27.78 -18.36 -15.94
C ASN A 20 27.55 -17.02 -16.66
N GLY A 21 26.83 -16.09 -16.04
CA GLY A 21 26.44 -14.79 -16.62
C GLY A 21 27.12 -13.57 -15.99
N GLY A 22 27.94 -13.78 -14.95
CA GLY A 22 28.63 -12.70 -14.25
C GLY A 22 27.75 -11.95 -13.23
N PRO A 23 28.34 -10.97 -12.51
CA PRO A 23 27.66 -10.24 -11.45
C PRO A 23 26.51 -9.37 -11.97
N GLU A 24 26.57 -8.87 -13.21
CA GLU A 24 25.48 -8.10 -13.83
C GLU A 24 24.24 -8.96 -14.05
N ALA A 25 24.39 -10.19 -14.57
CA ALA A 25 23.27 -11.11 -14.75
C ALA A 25 22.65 -11.53 -13.41
N LEU A 26 23.49 -11.76 -12.39
CA LEU A 26 23.03 -12.02 -11.03
C LEU A 26 22.22 -10.83 -10.48
N ARG A 27 22.75 -9.61 -10.63
CA ARG A 27 22.12 -8.36 -10.18
C ARG A 27 20.76 -8.18 -10.82
N ASP A 28 20.64 -8.40 -12.12
CA ASP A 28 19.38 -8.22 -12.85
C ASP A 28 18.32 -9.22 -12.39
N ILE A 29 18.69 -10.49 -12.13
CA ILE A 29 17.76 -11.48 -11.56
C ILE A 29 17.36 -11.09 -10.13
N MET A 30 18.31 -10.68 -9.29
CA MET A 30 18.01 -10.20 -7.94
C MET A 30 17.05 -9.01 -7.96
N LEU A 31 17.30 -8.02 -8.83
CA LEU A 31 16.41 -6.88 -9.02
C LEU A 31 15.00 -7.32 -9.43
N ARG A 32 14.86 -8.24 -10.40
CA ARG A 32 13.54 -8.76 -10.80
C ARG A 32 12.79 -9.47 -9.67
N MET A 33 13.49 -10.16 -8.78
CA MET A 33 12.89 -10.80 -7.62
C MET A 33 12.48 -9.79 -6.53
N VAL A 34 13.25 -8.71 -6.36
CA VAL A 34 12.90 -7.60 -5.44
C VAL A 34 11.75 -6.76 -6.01
N SER A 35 11.71 -6.55 -7.32
CA SER A 35 10.69 -5.76 -8.02
C SER A 35 9.36 -6.50 -8.24
N GLY A 36 9.08 -7.54 -7.45
CA GLY A 36 7.86 -8.33 -7.58
C GLY A 36 6.57 -7.55 -7.26
N SER A 37 6.04 -6.81 -8.23
CA SER A 37 4.60 -6.51 -8.33
C SER A 37 4.24 -5.95 -9.71
N GLY A 38 3.49 -6.72 -10.49
CA GLY A 38 2.84 -6.23 -11.71
C GLY A 38 1.74 -5.23 -11.37
N ASN A 39 1.97 -3.97 -11.76
CA ASN A 39 1.06 -2.93 -12.21
C ASN A 39 1.83 -1.62 -12.07
N THR A 40 2.42 -1.14 -13.17
CA THR A 40 3.22 0.07 -13.19
C THR A 40 2.34 1.32 -13.15
N GLN A 41 1.71 1.60 -12.01
CA GLN A 41 1.51 2.99 -11.60
C GLN A 41 2.81 3.47 -10.98
N SER A 42 3.26 4.68 -11.33
CA SER A 42 4.46 5.21 -10.71
C SER A 42 4.15 5.55 -9.25
N HIS A 43 5.12 5.35 -8.34
CA HIS A 43 4.99 5.81 -6.95
C HIS A 43 4.61 7.29 -6.88
N GLY A 44 5.08 8.10 -7.83
CA GLY A 44 4.73 9.52 -7.96
C GLY A 44 3.24 9.78 -8.19
N ASP A 45 2.53 8.89 -8.89
CA ASP A 45 1.08 9.02 -9.11
C ASP A 45 0.28 8.78 -7.82
N ILE A 46 0.77 7.86 -6.98
CA ILE A 46 0.14 7.51 -5.69
C ILE A 46 0.42 8.62 -4.67
N GLU A 47 1.67 9.05 -4.53
CA GLU A 47 2.06 10.15 -3.63
C GLU A 47 1.35 11.46 -3.99
N GLY A 48 1.26 11.78 -5.29
CA GLY A 48 0.51 12.94 -5.76
C GLY A 48 -0.97 12.89 -5.36
N LYS A 49 -1.58 11.70 -5.41
CA LYS A 49 -2.97 11.52 -5.00
C LYS A 49 -3.18 11.56 -3.49
N ILE A 50 -2.23 11.04 -2.69
CA ILE A 50 -2.24 11.23 -1.23
C ILE A 50 -2.23 12.73 -0.90
N SER A 51 -1.36 13.50 -1.56
CA SER A 51 -1.25 14.94 -1.35
C SER A 51 -2.53 15.70 -1.71
N GLN A 52 -3.24 15.26 -2.76
CA GLN A 52 -4.52 15.86 -3.17
C GLN A 52 -5.70 15.47 -2.26
N CYS A 53 -5.68 14.26 -1.70
CA CYS A 53 -6.79 13.72 -0.92
C CYS A 53 -6.61 13.83 0.60
N LYS A 54 -5.46 14.29 1.09
CA LYS A 54 -5.26 14.48 2.54
C LYS A 54 -6.13 15.61 3.08
N PHE A 55 -6.56 15.46 4.32
CA PHE A 55 -7.42 16.44 5.00
C PHE A 55 -7.14 16.45 6.51
N SER A 56 -7.52 17.53 7.19
CA SER A 56 -7.41 17.62 8.64
C SER A 56 -8.48 16.76 9.32
N VAL A 57 -8.08 15.86 10.22
CA VAL A 57 -8.99 14.90 10.84
C VAL A 57 -9.71 15.52 12.02
N ASN A 58 -11.02 15.64 11.87
CA ASN A 58 -11.93 16.14 12.88
C ASN A 58 -13.16 15.23 12.96
N THR A 59 -13.51 14.75 14.15
CA THR A 59 -14.61 13.79 14.37
C THR A 59 -15.99 14.42 14.15
N GLU A 60 -16.13 15.73 14.38
CA GLU A 60 -17.38 16.46 14.15
C GLU A 60 -17.66 16.60 12.66
N SER A 61 -16.64 16.92 11.86
CA SER A 61 -16.78 17.02 10.39
C SER A 61 -17.01 15.65 9.74
N LEU A 62 -16.40 14.59 10.28
CA LEU A 62 -16.57 13.21 9.82
C LEU A 62 -17.83 12.52 10.34
N GLN A 63 -18.54 13.14 11.29
CA GLN A 63 -19.76 12.61 11.93
C GLN A 63 -19.57 11.17 12.45
N CYS A 64 -18.44 10.92 13.11
CA CYS A 64 -18.03 9.60 13.58
C CYS A 64 -17.55 9.64 15.05
N PRO A 65 -17.58 8.51 15.76
CA PRO A 65 -17.06 8.44 17.12
C PRO A 65 -15.52 8.52 17.15
N SER A 66 -14.93 8.84 18.30
CA SER A 66 -13.48 9.04 18.48
C SER A 66 -12.65 7.80 18.13
N GLU A 67 -13.21 6.63 18.34
CA GLU A 67 -12.55 5.35 18.13
C GLU A 67 -12.43 5.03 16.63
N ALA A 68 -13.33 5.58 15.80
CA ALA A 68 -13.33 5.35 14.36
C ALA A 68 -12.17 6.04 13.64
N VAL A 69 -11.62 7.13 14.20
CA VAL A 69 -10.53 7.91 13.57
C VAL A 69 -9.13 7.44 13.95
N ARG A 70 -8.99 6.27 14.58
CA ARG A 70 -7.69 5.70 14.96
C ARG A 70 -6.99 5.12 13.74
N CYS A 71 -5.83 5.68 13.37
CA CYS A 71 -5.01 5.18 12.28
C CYS A 71 -4.32 3.85 12.68
N PRO A 72 -4.41 2.79 11.85
CA PRO A 72 -3.75 1.50 12.15
C PRO A 72 -2.21 1.53 12.12
N ILE A 73 -1.60 2.52 11.47
CA ILE A 73 -0.12 2.62 11.37
C ILE A 73 0.46 3.26 12.63
N ILE A 74 -0.05 4.44 13.02
CA ILE A 74 0.47 5.19 14.17
C ILE A 74 -0.21 4.79 15.49
N LEU A 75 -1.28 4.01 15.42
CA LEU A 75 -2.07 3.59 16.59
C LEU A 75 -2.58 4.80 17.40
N ASP A 76 -2.98 5.86 16.72
CA ASP A 76 -3.54 7.07 17.31
C ASP A 76 -4.38 7.84 16.26
N LYS A 77 -5.06 8.92 16.68
CA LYS A 77 -5.75 9.84 15.77
C LYS A 77 -4.72 10.70 15.03
N PRO A 78 -4.63 10.63 13.70
CA PRO A 78 -3.74 11.50 12.93
C PRO A 78 -4.22 12.95 12.92
N GLU A 79 -3.31 13.91 12.75
CA GLU A 79 -3.68 15.32 12.52
C GLU A 79 -4.16 15.53 11.07
N GLU A 80 -3.39 15.02 10.11
CA GLU A 80 -3.74 14.97 8.68
C GLU A 80 -3.91 13.51 8.24
N GLY A 81 -5.11 13.18 7.77
CA GLY A 81 -5.48 11.84 7.36
C GLY A 81 -5.72 11.72 5.86
N VAL A 82 -5.70 10.48 5.38
CA VAL A 82 -6.12 10.11 4.02
C VAL A 82 -7.00 8.87 4.11
N PHE A 83 -8.09 8.84 3.33
CA PHE A 83 -8.92 7.64 3.21
C PHE A 83 -8.40 6.74 2.10
N VAL A 84 -8.28 5.46 2.43
CA VAL A 84 -7.81 4.43 1.51
C VAL A 84 -8.76 3.24 1.56
N LYS A 85 -9.29 2.84 0.40
CA LYS A 85 -10.10 1.63 0.25
C LYS A 85 -9.27 0.42 0.69
N ASN A 86 -9.90 -0.53 1.39
CA ASN A 86 -9.18 -1.71 1.89
C ASN A 86 -8.62 -2.60 0.76
N SER A 87 -9.25 -2.55 -0.40
CA SER A 87 -8.83 -3.18 -1.66
C SER A 87 -9.41 -2.38 -2.84
N GLU A 88 -8.96 -2.66 -4.06
CA GLU A 88 -9.43 -2.00 -5.28
C GLU A 88 -10.96 -2.04 -5.43
N GLY A 89 -11.59 -3.17 -5.08
CA GLY A 89 -13.05 -3.37 -5.14
C GLY A 89 -13.80 -3.08 -3.83
N SER A 90 -13.10 -2.73 -2.75
CA SER A 90 -13.73 -2.56 -1.43
C SER A 90 -14.64 -1.34 -1.39
N LEU A 91 -15.83 -1.48 -0.84
CA LEU A 91 -16.67 -0.34 -0.46
C LEU A 91 -16.31 0.20 0.93
N VAL A 92 -15.43 -0.47 1.67
CA VAL A 92 -14.92 -0.02 2.97
C VAL A 92 -13.59 0.67 2.76
N CYS A 93 -13.42 1.82 3.40
CA CYS A 93 -12.21 2.61 3.44
C CYS A 93 -11.73 2.79 4.88
N THR A 94 -10.43 2.93 5.05
CA THR A 94 -9.77 3.11 6.35
C THR A 94 -9.04 4.43 6.36
N LEU A 95 -9.10 5.13 7.49
CA LEU A 95 -8.34 6.35 7.73
C LEU A 95 -6.90 5.99 8.09
N PHE A 96 -5.94 6.55 7.34
CA PHE A 96 -4.53 6.46 7.66
C PHE A 96 -3.94 7.85 7.90
N ASP A 97 -2.89 7.90 8.71
CA ASP A 97 -2.01 9.06 8.84
C ASP A 97 -1.35 9.33 7.48
N SER A 98 -1.53 10.53 6.95
CA SER A 98 -1.10 10.87 5.58
C SER A 98 0.41 10.75 5.39
N VAL A 99 1.20 11.17 6.38
CA VAL A 99 2.67 11.11 6.33
C VAL A 99 3.16 9.67 6.39
N SER A 100 2.68 8.91 7.36
CA SER A 100 3.09 7.52 7.56
C SER A 100 2.66 6.62 6.40
N PHE A 101 1.46 6.85 5.84
CA PHE A 101 0.99 6.12 4.66
C PHE A 101 1.80 6.50 3.40
N SER A 102 2.16 7.77 3.24
CA SER A 102 3.03 8.20 2.14
C SER A 102 4.42 7.54 2.22
N HIS A 103 5.03 7.50 3.41
CA HIS A 103 6.29 6.77 3.63
C HIS A 103 6.16 5.28 3.28
N LEU A 104 5.09 4.61 3.70
CA LEU A 104 4.82 3.22 3.34
C LEU A 104 4.79 3.03 1.82
N VAL A 105 4.10 3.93 1.09
CA VAL A 105 4.03 3.88 -0.37
C VAL A 105 5.41 4.07 -0.99
N ARG A 106 6.17 5.09 -0.55
CA ARG A 106 7.52 5.37 -1.06
C ARG A 106 8.48 4.19 -0.89
N ASP A 107 8.34 3.44 0.20
CA ASP A 107 9.18 2.29 0.52
C ASP A 107 8.75 0.99 -0.21
N GLY A 108 7.78 1.05 -1.12
CA GLY A 108 7.29 -0.15 -1.82
C GLY A 108 6.38 -1.03 -0.96
N GLY A 109 5.82 -0.46 0.11
CA GLY A 109 4.94 -1.15 1.03
C GLY A 109 3.63 -1.61 0.38
N LYS A 110 3.02 -2.63 1.01
CA LYS A 110 1.68 -3.12 0.65
C LYS A 110 0.64 -2.58 1.61
N HIS A 111 -0.63 -2.62 1.22
CA HIS A 111 -1.74 -2.13 2.03
C HIS A 111 -1.68 -2.72 3.45
N PRO A 112 -1.73 -1.91 4.54
CA PRO A 112 -1.50 -2.38 5.90
C PRO A 112 -2.44 -3.50 6.36
N LEU A 113 -3.69 -3.49 5.90
CA LEU A 113 -4.70 -4.46 6.34
C LEU A 113 -4.77 -5.70 5.46
N THR A 114 -4.70 -5.54 4.14
CA THR A 114 -4.98 -6.60 3.16
C THR A 114 -3.74 -7.15 2.48
N ARG A 115 -2.60 -6.47 2.63
CA ARG A 115 -1.33 -6.80 1.98
C ARG A 115 -1.40 -6.79 0.45
N GLU A 116 -2.43 -6.17 -0.12
CA GLU A 116 -2.55 -5.94 -1.57
C GLU A 116 -1.62 -4.81 -2.04
N PRO A 117 -1.20 -4.80 -3.32
CA PRO A 117 -0.54 -3.65 -3.91
C PRO A 117 -1.41 -2.39 -3.76
N ILE A 118 -0.79 -1.29 -3.34
CA ILE A 118 -1.49 -0.01 -3.21
C ILE A 118 -1.59 0.61 -4.61
N THR A 119 -2.79 1.01 -5.01
CA THR A 119 -3.05 1.70 -6.28
C THR A 119 -3.58 3.09 -6.01
N SER A 120 -3.49 3.99 -6.99
CA SER A 120 -4.02 5.35 -6.82
C SER A 120 -5.55 5.37 -6.70
N SER A 121 -6.26 4.42 -7.28
CA SER A 121 -7.72 4.29 -7.18
C SER A 121 -8.21 3.84 -5.80
N MET A 122 -7.33 3.27 -4.97
CA MET A 122 -7.64 3.04 -3.56
C MET A 122 -7.67 4.33 -2.73
N ILE A 123 -6.95 5.38 -3.13
CA ILE A 123 -6.96 6.68 -2.44
C ILE A 123 -8.16 7.49 -2.89
N VAL A 124 -8.99 7.91 -1.93
CA VAL A 124 -10.25 8.62 -2.18
C VAL A 124 -10.31 9.91 -1.37
N SER A 125 -11.06 10.90 -1.86
CA SER A 125 -11.22 12.16 -1.13
C SER A 125 -12.14 11.99 0.09
N GLN A 126 -12.09 12.96 1.01
CA GLN A 126 -12.88 12.95 2.24
C GLN A 126 -14.39 12.78 1.98
N GLU A 127 -14.91 13.41 0.92
CA GLU A 127 -16.34 13.43 0.61
C GLU A 127 -16.83 12.11 0.01
N GLN A 128 -15.92 11.27 -0.48
CA GLN A 128 -16.23 9.99 -1.09
C GLN A 128 -16.33 8.85 -0.06
N CYS A 129 -15.80 9.02 1.14
CA CYS A 129 -15.70 7.99 2.17
C CYS A 129 -16.35 8.50 3.47
N ILE A 130 -17.58 8.07 3.74
CA ILE A 130 -18.42 8.56 4.83
C ILE A 130 -18.59 7.52 5.92
N TYR A 131 -18.79 7.95 7.17
CA TYR A 131 -19.03 7.03 8.27
C TYR A 131 -20.45 6.47 8.23
N ASP A 132 -20.58 5.16 8.10
CA ASP A 132 -21.87 4.45 8.19
C ASP A 132 -22.09 4.02 9.65
N GLN A 133 -22.97 4.75 10.33
CA GLN A 133 -23.35 4.50 11.74
C GLN A 133 -23.92 3.09 11.96
N THR A 134 -24.55 2.49 10.94
CA THR A 134 -25.14 1.15 11.04
C THR A 134 -24.06 0.07 10.94
N LYS A 135 -23.04 0.30 10.11
CA LYS A 135 -21.92 -0.64 9.92
C LYS A 135 -20.73 -0.40 10.85
N GLY A 136 -20.70 0.75 11.52
CA GLY A 136 -19.59 1.15 12.39
C GLY A 136 -18.26 1.33 11.64
N ASN A 137 -18.30 1.67 10.35
CA ASN A 137 -17.13 1.77 9.49
C ASN A 137 -17.28 2.89 8.46
N PHE A 138 -16.17 3.37 7.92
CA PHE A 138 -16.21 4.27 6.76
C PHE A 138 -16.43 3.49 5.48
N VAL A 139 -17.37 3.99 4.66
CA VAL A 139 -17.78 3.37 3.41
C VAL A 139 -17.80 4.38 2.27
N ILE A 140 -17.55 3.88 1.05
CA ILE A 140 -17.66 4.67 -0.16
C ILE A 140 -19.13 5.07 -0.36
N LYS A 141 -19.36 6.37 -0.54
CA LYS A 141 -20.69 6.91 -0.83
C LYS A 141 -21.17 6.38 -2.19
N ASP A 142 -22.36 5.80 -2.22
CA ASP A 142 -23.04 5.45 -3.47
C ASP A 142 -23.26 6.72 -4.30
N LYS A 143 -22.99 6.65 -5.61
CA LYS A 143 -23.15 7.78 -6.55
C LYS A 143 -24.60 8.19 -6.72
#